data_AF-A0A7V9IVW3-F1
#
_entry.id   AF-A0A7V9IVW3-F1
#
_cell.length_a   1.000
_cell.length_b   1.000
_cell.length_c   1.000
_cell.angle_alpha   90.00
_cell.angle_beta   90.00
_cell.angle_gamma   90.00
#
_symmetry.space_group_name_H-M   'P 1'
#
loop_
_entity.id
_entity.type
_entity.pdbx_description
1 polymer ?
#
loop_
_entity_poly.entity_id
_entity_poly.type
_entity_poly.pdbx_seq_one_letter_code
_entity_poly.pdbx_strand_id
1 'polypeptide(L)'
;RSRFGTYLLAAGAVGEFGPIMLTTLLFSTQGAGSNALLLLAFVALAVVAAVIAVRGAGSGGDLFERGLEASGQLPVRASVLAVFGLGTLAASLGLDLLLGGFVAGVITRLALKGREVPVFESKLKAVAYGFFIPFFFVVSGLQFDLRALTDHPASLLELPLFLALFFVVRGAPAFLLYRRRLELRERAALAFFSATELPLVVAITTIAVGEGHMRSSTAASLVGAAILSTAIFPLVALRLRAGDQALGSPA
;
A
#
# COMPACT_ATOMS: atom_id res chain seq x y z
N ARG A 1 21.20 -3.66 -4.94
CA ARG A 1 19.93 -3.03 -5.40
C ARG A 1 20.23 -2.26 -6.67
N SER A 2 19.49 -2.46 -7.77
CA SER A 2 19.70 -1.68 -9.01
C SER A 2 19.10 -0.27 -8.90
N ARG A 3 19.58 0.69 -9.71
CA ARG A 3 19.02 2.06 -9.77
C ARG A 3 17.53 2.05 -10.09
N PHE A 4 17.13 1.26 -11.10
CA PHE A 4 15.72 1.05 -11.46
C PHE A 4 14.88 0.55 -10.28
N GLY A 5 15.33 -0.49 -9.56
CA GLY A 5 14.59 -1.03 -8.43
C GLY A 5 14.41 -0.02 -7.29
N THR A 6 15.36 0.89 -7.11
CA THR A 6 15.26 1.97 -6.11
C THR A 6 14.18 2.97 -6.50
N TYR A 7 14.14 3.39 -7.77
CA TYR A 7 13.09 4.28 -8.26
C TYR A 7 11.72 3.62 -8.28
N LEU A 8 11.62 2.34 -8.64
CA LEU A 8 10.38 1.58 -8.61
C LEU A 8 9.81 1.49 -7.18
N LEU A 9 10.64 1.12 -6.20
CA LEU A 9 10.21 1.05 -4.81
C LEU A 9 9.81 2.42 -4.26
N ALA A 10 10.54 3.48 -4.61
CA ALA A 10 10.21 4.84 -4.20
C ALA A 10 8.90 5.33 -4.84
N ALA A 11 8.71 5.10 -6.14
CA ALA A 11 7.50 5.46 -6.87
C ALA A 11 6.28 4.71 -6.33
N GLY A 12 6.40 3.41 -6.06
CA GLY A 12 5.33 2.62 -5.43
C GLY A 12 5.00 3.11 -4.02
N ALA A 13 6.02 3.33 -3.18
CA ALA A 13 5.81 3.81 -1.81
C ALA A 13 5.10 5.18 -1.77
N VAL A 14 5.58 6.15 -2.55
CA VAL A 14 4.99 7.49 -2.62
C VAL A 14 3.63 7.46 -3.34
N GLY A 15 3.52 6.65 -4.39
CA GLY A 15 2.31 6.55 -5.22
C GLY A 15 1.13 5.89 -4.52
N GLU A 16 1.37 5.00 -3.56
CA GLU A 16 0.33 4.42 -2.71
C GLU A 16 0.07 5.30 -1.48
N PHE A 17 1.13 5.68 -0.77
CA PHE A 17 1.02 6.39 0.50
C PHE A 17 0.60 7.86 0.36
N GLY A 18 1.10 8.54 -0.68
CA GLY A 18 0.83 9.95 -0.94
C GLY A 18 -0.66 10.25 -1.11
N PRO A 19 -1.39 9.52 -1.97
CA PRO A 19 -2.84 9.68 -2.11
C PRO A 19 -3.60 9.47 -0.81
N ILE A 20 -3.26 8.43 -0.03
CA ILE A 20 -3.91 8.14 1.27
C ILE A 20 -3.70 9.30 2.25
N MET A 21 -2.47 9.82 2.35
CA MET A 21 -2.19 10.98 3.19
C MET A 21 -2.96 12.21 2.72
N LEU A 22 -3.02 12.42 1.40
CA LEU A 22 -3.70 13.55 0.81
C LEU A 22 -5.22 13.49 1.05
N THR A 23 -5.85 12.33 0.87
CA THR A 23 -7.28 12.14 1.13
C THR A 23 -7.58 12.34 2.62
N THR A 24 -6.75 11.81 3.52
CA THR A 24 -6.90 12.03 4.96
C THR A 24 -6.87 13.53 5.29
N LEU A 25 -5.91 14.28 4.72
CA LEU A 25 -5.79 15.73 4.94
C LEU A 25 -6.97 16.52 4.38
N LEU A 26 -7.44 16.16 3.17
CA LEU A 26 -8.53 16.84 2.48
C LEU A 26 -9.91 16.56 3.12
N PHE A 27 -10.14 15.35 3.62
CA PHE A 27 -11.42 14.98 4.24
C PHE A 27 -11.48 15.31 5.74
N SER A 28 -10.34 15.47 6.42
CA SER A 28 -10.29 15.89 7.83
C SER A 28 -10.88 17.29 8.08
N THR A 29 -11.14 18.11 7.06
CA THR A 29 -11.68 19.47 7.21
C THR A 29 -13.21 19.52 7.41
N GLN A 30 -13.95 18.42 7.22
CA GLN A 30 -15.40 18.39 7.50
C GLN A 30 -15.66 18.04 8.97
N GLY A 31 -15.64 19.05 9.85
CA GLY A 31 -15.88 18.90 11.31
C GLY A 31 -14.74 19.40 12.22
N ALA A 32 -14.08 20.49 11.81
CA ALA A 32 -12.74 20.93 12.22
C ALA A 32 -12.44 21.08 13.73
N GLY A 33 -13.43 21.27 14.61
CA GLY A 33 -13.19 21.45 16.04
C GLY A 33 -13.08 20.13 16.81
N SER A 34 -14.10 19.27 16.68
CA SER A 34 -14.18 18.00 17.42
C SER A 34 -13.22 16.96 16.83
N ASN A 35 -13.10 16.89 15.50
CA ASN A 35 -12.20 15.93 14.84
C ASN A 35 -10.73 16.27 15.07
N ALA A 36 -10.36 17.56 15.17
CA ALA A 36 -9.00 17.97 15.48
C ALA A 36 -8.59 17.59 16.92
N LEU A 37 -9.52 17.69 17.88
CA LEU A 37 -9.29 17.27 19.26
C LEU A 37 -9.11 15.74 19.35
N LEU A 38 -9.93 14.97 18.62
CA LEU A 38 -9.83 13.52 18.54
C LEU A 38 -8.52 13.08 17.85
N LEU A 39 -8.11 13.77 16.80
CA LEU A 39 -6.80 13.57 16.14
C LEU A 39 -5.63 13.85 17.10
N LEU A 40 -5.67 14.97 17.82
CA LEU A 40 -4.66 15.31 18.82
C LEU A 40 -4.60 14.27 19.94
N ALA A 41 -5.75 13.83 20.44
CA ALA A 41 -5.84 12.78 21.45
C ALA A 41 -5.30 11.43 20.93
N PHE A 42 -5.64 11.06 19.69
CA PHE A 42 -5.12 9.86 19.03
C PHE A 42 -3.60 9.91 18.87
N VAL A 43 -3.06 11.02 18.35
CA VAL A 43 -1.62 11.22 18.19
C VAL A 43 -0.93 11.20 19.54
N ALA A 44 -1.47 11.88 20.55
CA ALA A 44 -0.93 11.88 21.90
C ALA A 44 -0.91 10.46 22.51
N LEU A 45 -2.01 9.71 22.39
CA LEU A 45 -2.09 8.34 22.88
C LEU A 45 -1.13 7.41 22.13
N ALA A 46 -1.04 7.54 20.81
CA ALA A 46 -0.11 6.77 20.00
C ALA A 46 1.35 7.08 20.38
N VAL A 47 1.70 8.35 20.59
CA VAL A 47 3.02 8.77 21.06
C VAL A 47 3.29 8.26 22.48
N VAL A 48 2.33 8.32 23.39
CA VAL A 48 2.47 7.77 24.75
C VAL A 48 2.69 6.26 24.70
N ALA A 49 1.89 5.53 23.92
CA ALA A 49 2.06 4.09 23.71
C ALA A 49 3.44 3.77 23.10
N ALA A 50 3.89 4.57 22.13
CA ALA A 50 5.21 4.45 21.54
C ALA A 50 6.33 4.67 22.57
N VAL A 51 6.24 5.74 23.35
CA VAL A 51 7.21 6.09 24.39
C VAL A 51 7.25 5.01 25.47
N ILE A 52 6.11 4.48 25.90
CA ILE A 52 6.02 3.38 26.86
C ILE A 52 6.66 2.12 26.27
N ALA A 53 6.35 1.76 25.02
CA ALA A 53 6.94 0.60 24.36
C ALA A 53 8.48 0.72 24.24
N VAL A 54 8.97 1.90 23.83
CA VAL A 54 10.41 2.18 23.66
C VAL A 54 11.14 2.25 25.01
N ARG A 55 10.54 2.86 26.04
CA ARG A 55 11.13 2.97 27.38
C ARG A 55 11.07 1.65 28.15
N GLY A 56 9.99 0.89 28.03
CA GLY A 56 9.88 -0.46 28.60
C GLY A 56 10.87 -1.45 27.98
N ALA A 57 11.19 -1.29 26.69
CA ALA A 57 12.28 -2.02 26.03
C ALA A 57 13.68 -1.56 26.52
N GLY A 58 13.82 -0.38 27.12
CA GLY A 58 15.08 0.12 27.69
C GLY A 58 15.55 -0.61 28.95
N SER A 59 14.64 -1.19 29.73
CA SER A 59 14.95 -2.06 30.88
C SER A 59 14.91 -3.56 30.54
N GLY A 60 14.51 -3.91 29.31
CA GLY A 60 14.31 -5.28 28.83
C GLY A 60 14.88 -5.52 27.43
N GLY A 61 15.94 -4.82 27.04
CA GLY A 61 16.59 -4.99 25.72
C GLY A 61 16.95 -6.44 25.46
N ASP A 62 17.40 -7.13 26.51
CA ASP A 62 17.67 -8.57 26.50
C ASP A 62 16.44 -9.43 26.16
N LEU A 63 15.21 -9.00 26.48
CA LEU A 63 13.98 -9.75 26.19
C LEU A 63 13.49 -9.55 24.75
N PHE A 64 13.68 -8.37 24.16
CA PHE A 64 13.34 -8.12 22.76
C PHE A 64 14.35 -8.81 21.84
N GLU A 65 15.64 -8.75 22.19
CA GLU A 65 16.75 -9.43 21.51
C GLU A 65 16.61 -10.96 21.64
N ARG A 66 16.39 -11.49 22.85
CA ARG A 66 16.10 -12.92 23.07
C ARG A 66 14.76 -13.34 22.45
N GLY A 67 13.75 -12.47 22.36
CA GLY A 67 12.46 -12.77 21.72
C GLY A 67 12.50 -12.76 20.20
N LEU A 68 13.50 -12.10 19.62
CA LEU A 68 13.83 -12.16 18.19
C LEU A 68 14.56 -13.46 17.83
N GLU A 69 15.43 -13.96 18.71
CA GLU A 69 16.17 -15.22 18.54
C GLU A 69 15.40 -16.48 19.02
N ALA A 70 14.59 -16.37 20.06
CA ALA A 70 13.71 -17.44 20.52
C ALA A 70 12.45 -17.55 19.64
N SER A 71 11.85 -18.74 19.58
CA SER A 71 10.57 -19.05 18.89
C SER A 71 9.38 -18.17 19.29
N GLY A 72 9.53 -17.24 20.24
CA GLY A 72 8.47 -16.42 20.81
C GLY A 72 7.85 -15.39 19.86
N GLN A 73 8.54 -14.95 18.80
CA GLN A 73 8.04 -13.96 17.81
C GLN A 73 7.31 -12.74 18.43
N LEU A 74 7.60 -12.40 19.68
CA LEU A 74 6.92 -11.37 20.46
C LEU A 74 6.95 -10.00 19.75
N PRO A 75 8.08 -9.57 19.15
CA PRO A 75 8.14 -8.35 18.35
C PRO A 75 7.12 -8.29 17.21
N VAL A 76 6.94 -9.41 16.49
CA VAL A 76 6.03 -9.49 15.34
C VAL A 76 4.58 -9.43 15.83
N ARG A 77 4.25 -10.20 16.88
CA ARG A 77 2.91 -10.17 17.48
C ARG A 77 2.55 -8.80 18.04
N ALA A 78 3.48 -8.14 18.73
CA ALA A 78 3.29 -6.81 19.25
C ALA A 78 3.07 -5.78 18.13
N SER A 79 3.80 -5.91 17.02
CA SER A 79 3.63 -5.02 15.87
C SER A 79 2.30 -5.26 15.14
N VAL A 80 1.89 -6.51 14.99
CA VAL A 80 0.57 -6.87 14.45
C VAL A 80 -0.53 -6.32 15.35
N LEU A 81 -0.42 -6.49 16.67
CA LEU A 81 -1.35 -5.91 17.64
C LEU A 81 -1.38 -4.39 17.56
N ALA A 82 -0.24 -3.73 17.39
CA ALA A 82 -0.17 -2.27 17.22
C ALA A 82 -0.86 -1.81 15.93
N VAL A 83 -0.65 -2.51 14.80
CA VAL A 83 -1.30 -2.20 13.52
C VAL A 83 -2.81 -2.33 13.63
N PHE A 84 -3.32 -3.47 14.13
CA PHE A 84 -4.76 -3.66 14.28
C PHE A 84 -5.37 -2.77 15.36
N GLY A 85 -4.69 -2.59 16.49
CA GLY A 85 -5.14 -1.75 17.59
C GLY A 85 -5.23 -0.27 17.22
N LEU A 86 -4.14 0.29 16.68
CA LEU A 86 -4.12 1.69 16.23
C LEU A 86 -4.98 1.91 15.00
N GLY A 87 -5.08 0.93 14.10
CA GLY A 87 -6.00 0.97 12.97
C GLY A 87 -7.47 1.01 13.41
N THR A 88 -7.88 0.11 14.31
CA THR A 88 -9.26 0.06 14.84
C THR A 88 -9.59 1.34 15.61
N LEU A 89 -8.63 1.86 16.38
CA LEU A 89 -8.79 3.11 17.09
C LEU A 89 -8.89 4.31 16.12
N ALA A 90 -8.10 4.34 15.04
CA ALA A 90 -8.23 5.37 14.02
C ALA A 90 -9.63 5.34 13.39
N ALA A 91 -10.10 4.15 12.99
CA ALA A 91 -11.43 3.98 12.40
C ALA A 91 -12.57 4.38 13.36
N SER A 92 -12.49 4.03 14.65
CA SER A 92 -13.52 4.40 15.62
C SER A 92 -13.59 5.91 15.91
N LEU A 93 -12.50 6.63 15.66
CA LEU A 93 -12.41 8.09 15.76
C LEU A 93 -12.79 8.80 14.44
N GLY A 94 -13.23 8.06 13.41
CA GLY A 94 -13.56 8.60 12.10
C GLY A 94 -12.33 8.98 11.27
N LEU A 95 -11.16 8.45 11.60
CA LEU A 95 -9.91 8.64 10.85
C LEU A 95 -9.67 7.48 9.88
N ASP A 96 -8.81 7.73 8.89
CA ASP A 96 -8.41 6.70 7.93
C ASP A 96 -7.67 5.55 8.64
N LEU A 97 -8.16 4.32 8.42
CA LEU A 97 -7.58 3.09 8.95
C LEU A 97 -6.08 2.94 8.60
N LEU A 98 -5.69 3.40 7.41
CA LEU A 98 -4.32 3.34 6.90
C LEU A 98 -3.39 4.26 7.68
N LEU A 99 -3.89 5.38 8.21
CA LEU A 99 -3.14 6.27 9.09
C LEU A 99 -2.73 5.54 10.38
N GLY A 100 -3.67 4.80 10.99
CA GLY A 100 -3.38 4.00 12.19
C GLY A 100 -2.30 2.94 11.95
N GLY A 101 -2.38 2.24 10.81
CA GLY A 101 -1.35 1.29 10.39
C GLY A 101 0.01 1.93 10.14
N PHE A 102 0.04 3.13 9.54
CA PHE A 102 1.28 3.87 9.32
C PHE A 102 1.93 4.30 10.64
N VAL A 103 1.15 4.86 11.56
CA VAL A 103 1.65 5.25 12.89
C VAL A 103 2.20 4.04 13.64
N ALA A 104 1.51 2.90 13.59
CA ALA A 104 2.04 1.65 14.16
C ALA A 104 3.40 1.27 13.57
N GLY A 105 3.56 1.37 12.24
CA GLY A 105 4.83 1.10 11.55
C GLY A 105 5.96 2.03 11.98
N VAL A 106 5.68 3.34 12.13
CA VAL A 106 6.65 4.33 12.62
C VAL A 106 7.08 4.02 14.05
N ILE A 107 6.12 3.70 14.93
CA ILE A 107 6.39 3.33 16.32
C ILE A 107 7.28 2.09 16.40
N THR A 108 6.93 1.03 15.66
CA THR A 108 7.73 -0.19 15.57
C THR A 108 9.14 0.11 15.06
N ARG A 109 9.28 0.96 14.04
CA ARG A 109 10.60 1.34 13.50
C ARG A 109 11.46 2.10 14.50
N LEU A 110 10.85 3.01 15.28
CA LEU A 110 11.55 3.78 16.32
C LEU A 110 11.96 2.91 17.52
N ALA A 111 11.23 1.83 17.79
CA ALA A 111 11.56 0.89 18.85
C ALA A 111 12.72 -0.05 18.51
N LEU A 112 12.88 -0.42 17.24
CA LEU A 112 13.93 -1.33 16.78
C LEU A 112 15.32 -0.67 16.77
N LYS A 113 16.35 -1.42 17.18
CA LYS A 113 17.75 -0.93 17.19
C LYS A 113 18.68 -1.81 16.37
N GLY A 114 19.62 -1.18 15.66
CA GLY A 114 20.77 -1.83 15.03
C GLY A 114 20.44 -3.12 14.26
N ARG A 115 20.86 -4.27 14.82
CA ARG A 115 20.77 -5.60 14.20
C ARG A 115 19.35 -6.19 14.18
N GLU A 116 18.44 -5.69 14.99
CA GLU A 116 17.05 -6.18 15.07
C GLU A 116 16.23 -5.79 13.84
N VAL A 117 16.52 -4.62 13.26
CA VAL A 117 15.82 -4.04 12.12
C VAL A 117 15.73 -5.01 10.92
N PRO A 118 16.85 -5.53 10.36
CA PRO A 118 16.79 -6.40 9.19
C PRO A 118 16.09 -7.75 9.50
N VAL A 119 16.26 -8.28 10.70
CA VAL A 119 15.63 -9.55 11.12
C VAL A 119 14.11 -9.37 11.23
N PHE A 120 13.69 -8.28 11.89
CA PHE A 120 12.28 -7.93 12.01
C PHE A 120 11.64 -7.64 10.65
N GLU A 121 12.30 -6.86 9.78
CA GLU A 121 11.84 -6.60 8.43
C GLU A 121 11.66 -7.89 7.62
N SER A 122 12.58 -8.86 7.76
CA SER A 122 12.48 -10.16 7.10
C SER A 122 11.25 -10.94 7.56
N LYS A 123 11.01 -11.01 8.88
CA LYS A 123 9.83 -11.68 9.44
C LYS A 123 8.53 -11.00 9.01
N LEU A 124 8.49 -9.66 9.03
CA LEU A 124 7.31 -8.90 8.59
C LEU A 124 7.04 -9.10 7.09
N LYS A 125 8.09 -9.13 6.26
CA LYS A 125 7.97 -9.46 4.83
C LYS A 125 7.44 -10.88 4.62
N ALA A 126 7.86 -11.85 5.42
CA ALA A 126 7.33 -13.21 5.33
C ALA A 126 5.82 -13.25 5.62
N VAL A 127 5.33 -12.49 6.61
CA VAL A 127 3.89 -12.37 6.89
C VAL A 127 3.16 -11.63 5.76
N ALA A 128 3.70 -10.50 5.30
CA ALA A 128 3.08 -9.70 4.24
C ALA A 128 3.00 -10.46 2.90
N TYR A 129 4.11 -11.01 2.42
CA TYR A 129 4.18 -11.73 1.15
C TYR A 129 3.62 -13.15 1.22
N GLY A 130 3.74 -13.83 2.37
CA GLY A 130 3.29 -15.20 2.54
C GLY A 130 1.81 -15.36 2.89
N PHE A 131 1.20 -14.36 3.55
CA PHE A 131 -0.18 -14.43 4.00
C PHE A 131 -1.04 -13.27 3.47
N PHE A 132 -0.74 -12.02 3.81
CA PHE A 132 -1.65 -10.90 3.55
C PHE A 132 -1.84 -10.59 2.07
N ILE A 133 -0.77 -10.58 1.28
CA ILE A 133 -0.86 -10.30 -0.16
C ILE A 133 -1.66 -11.39 -0.89
N PRO A 134 -1.34 -12.69 -0.74
CA PRO A 134 -2.17 -13.75 -1.32
C PRO A 134 -3.64 -13.69 -0.88
N PHE A 135 -3.88 -13.49 0.42
CA PHE A 135 -5.24 -13.38 0.96
C PHE A 135 -6.01 -12.19 0.38
N PHE A 136 -5.36 -11.03 0.23
CA PHE A 136 -5.94 -9.85 -0.41
C PHE A 136 -6.39 -10.14 -1.85
N PHE A 137 -5.56 -10.82 -2.65
CA PHE A 137 -5.93 -11.19 -4.02
C PHE A 137 -7.09 -12.19 -4.06
N VAL A 138 -7.11 -13.18 -3.16
CA VAL A 138 -8.21 -14.15 -3.07
C VAL A 138 -9.51 -13.45 -2.68
N VAL A 139 -9.51 -12.65 -1.62
CA VAL A 139 -10.72 -11.93 -1.16
C VAL A 139 -11.21 -10.94 -2.20
N SER A 140 -10.31 -10.14 -2.80
CA SER A 140 -10.68 -9.20 -3.87
C SER A 140 -11.29 -9.93 -5.07
N GLY A 141 -10.75 -11.09 -5.45
CA GLY A 141 -11.30 -11.93 -6.50
C GLY A 141 -12.66 -12.53 -6.16
N LEU A 142 -12.88 -12.93 -4.90
CA LEU A 142 -14.17 -13.45 -4.42
C LEU A 142 -15.25 -12.37 -4.33
N GLN A 143 -14.86 -11.14 -3.96
CA GLN A 143 -15.76 -9.99 -3.87
C GLN A 143 -16.05 -9.34 -5.23
N PHE A 144 -15.30 -9.69 -6.27
CA PHE A 144 -15.47 -9.11 -7.59
C PHE A 144 -16.82 -9.51 -8.21
N ASP A 145 -17.68 -8.52 -8.44
CA ASP A 145 -19.00 -8.73 -9.02
C ASP A 145 -18.94 -8.87 -10.54
N LEU A 146 -18.63 -10.09 -10.99
CA LEU A 146 -18.60 -10.46 -12.40
C LEU A 146 -19.96 -10.26 -13.09
N ARG A 147 -21.07 -10.44 -12.35
CA ARG A 147 -22.42 -10.35 -12.93
C ARG A 147 -22.76 -8.92 -13.31
N ALA A 148 -22.47 -7.97 -12.42
CA ALA A 148 -22.63 -6.54 -12.69
C ALA A 148 -21.84 -6.07 -13.93
N LEU A 149 -20.75 -6.77 -14.27
CA LEU A 149 -19.97 -6.50 -15.47
C LEU A 149 -20.59 -7.09 -16.74
N THR A 150 -21.12 -8.31 -16.68
CA THR A 150 -21.70 -9.00 -17.85
C THR A 150 -23.11 -8.54 -18.19
N ASP A 151 -23.88 -8.07 -17.19
CA ASP A 151 -25.28 -7.66 -17.36
C ASP A 151 -25.43 -6.32 -18.10
N HIS A 152 -24.35 -5.53 -18.16
CA HIS A 152 -24.33 -4.22 -18.79
C HIS A 152 -23.19 -4.12 -19.82
N PRO A 153 -23.50 -4.14 -21.13
CA PRO A 153 -22.48 -4.05 -22.19
C PRO A 153 -21.60 -2.79 -22.09
N ALA A 154 -22.15 -1.70 -21.57
CA ALA A 154 -21.40 -0.45 -21.32
C ALA A 154 -20.28 -0.65 -20.28
N SER A 155 -20.52 -1.43 -19.23
CA SER A 155 -19.51 -1.74 -18.19
C SER A 155 -18.29 -2.45 -18.77
N LEU A 156 -18.48 -3.27 -19.82
CA LEU A 156 -17.40 -3.96 -20.51
C LEU A 156 -16.50 -2.98 -21.28
N LEU A 157 -17.07 -1.90 -21.80
CA LEU A 157 -16.32 -0.82 -22.48
C LEU A 157 -15.62 0.11 -21.49
N GLU A 158 -16.12 0.20 -20.25
CA GLU A 158 -15.47 0.94 -19.16
C GLU A 158 -14.14 0.29 -18.73
N LEU A 159 -13.98 -1.04 -18.86
CA LEU A 159 -12.71 -1.72 -18.51
C LEU A 159 -11.49 -1.18 -19.27
N PRO A 160 -11.46 -1.21 -20.62
CA PRO A 160 -10.30 -0.70 -21.36
C PRO A 160 -10.12 0.81 -21.15
N LEU A 161 -11.21 1.56 -20.92
CA LEU A 161 -11.16 2.97 -20.57
C LEU A 161 -10.44 3.19 -19.24
N PHE A 162 -10.85 2.53 -18.15
CA PHE A 162 -10.22 2.67 -16.84
C PHE A 162 -8.78 2.15 -16.83
N LEU A 163 -8.52 1.04 -17.52
CA LEU A 163 -7.16 0.52 -17.68
C LEU A 163 -6.24 1.55 -18.36
N ALA A 164 -6.73 2.21 -19.43
CA ALA A 164 -6.00 3.30 -20.07
C ALA A 164 -5.86 4.51 -19.14
N LEU A 165 -6.89 4.86 -18.38
CA LEU A 165 -6.85 5.96 -17.42
C LEU A 165 -5.84 5.72 -16.29
N PHE A 166 -5.70 4.51 -15.76
CA PHE A 166 -4.63 4.20 -14.78
C PHE A 166 -3.24 4.45 -15.38
N PHE A 167 -3.04 4.04 -16.64
CA PHE A 167 -1.79 4.34 -17.33
C PHE A 167 -1.60 5.84 -17.56
N VAL A 168 -2.64 6.59 -17.91
CA VAL A 168 -2.55 8.04 -18.13
C VAL A 168 -2.30 8.80 -16.81
N VAL A 169 -2.99 8.44 -15.73
CA VAL A 169 -2.96 9.16 -14.46
C VAL A 169 -1.71 8.82 -13.65
N ARG A 170 -1.25 7.57 -13.64
CA ARG A 170 -0.06 7.15 -12.89
C ARG A 170 1.13 6.82 -13.77
N GLY A 171 0.91 6.10 -14.87
CA GLY A 171 1.97 5.69 -15.78
C GLY A 171 2.62 6.88 -16.51
N ALA A 172 1.83 7.80 -17.07
CA ALA A 172 2.36 8.92 -17.84
C ALA A 172 3.16 9.91 -16.99
N PRO A 173 2.74 10.31 -15.76
CA PRO A 173 3.60 11.11 -14.89
C PRO A 173 4.90 10.40 -14.53
N ALA A 174 4.86 9.11 -14.21
CA ALA A 174 6.08 8.33 -13.98
C ALA A 174 6.98 8.32 -15.23
N PHE A 175 6.41 8.18 -16.42
CA PHE A 175 7.17 8.26 -17.66
C PHE A 175 7.81 9.64 -17.87
N LEU A 176 7.10 10.72 -17.60
CA LEU A 176 7.57 12.09 -17.86
C LEU A 176 8.60 12.56 -16.81
N LEU A 177 8.37 12.27 -15.53
CA LEU A 177 9.21 12.74 -14.42
C LEU A 177 10.61 12.11 -14.46
N TYR A 178 10.72 10.83 -14.83
CA TYR A 178 12.00 10.11 -14.83
C TYR A 178 12.78 10.24 -16.15
N ARG A 179 12.38 11.13 -17.07
CA ARG A 179 13.01 11.31 -18.39
C ARG A 179 14.50 11.64 -18.39
N ARG A 180 15.01 12.23 -17.29
CA ARG A 180 16.44 12.59 -17.13
C ARG A 180 17.23 11.58 -16.30
N ARG A 181 16.58 10.53 -15.81
CA ARG A 181 17.15 9.58 -14.84
C ARG A 181 17.20 8.14 -15.34
N LEU A 182 16.35 7.79 -16.30
CA LEU A 182 16.20 6.45 -16.86
C LEU A 182 16.15 6.51 -18.39
N GLU A 183 16.63 5.45 -19.03
CA GLU A 183 16.52 5.27 -20.48
C GLU A 183 15.07 5.02 -20.91
N LEU A 184 14.77 5.15 -22.20
CA LEU A 184 13.40 5.09 -22.71
C LEU A 184 12.66 3.79 -22.32
N ARG A 185 13.35 2.65 -22.40
CA ARG A 185 12.78 1.33 -22.07
C ARG A 185 12.57 1.15 -20.57
N GLU A 186 13.57 1.52 -19.76
CA GLU A 186 13.44 1.51 -18.30
C GLU A 186 12.32 2.45 -17.83
N ARG A 187 12.21 3.62 -18.44
CA ARG A 187 11.16 4.60 -18.16
C ARG A 187 9.77 4.08 -18.52
N ALA A 188 9.63 3.42 -19.67
CA ALA A 188 8.39 2.75 -20.06
C ALA A 188 8.03 1.61 -19.09
N ALA A 189 9.01 0.79 -18.70
CA ALA A 189 8.79 -0.27 -17.70
C ALA A 189 8.35 0.31 -16.34
N LEU A 190 8.98 1.40 -15.89
CA LEU A 190 8.59 2.09 -14.65
C LEU A 190 7.15 2.63 -14.73
N ALA A 191 6.75 3.18 -15.88
CA ALA A 191 5.40 3.67 -16.12
C ALA A 191 4.36 2.56 -15.97
N PHE A 192 4.59 1.40 -16.60
CA PHE A 192 3.69 0.26 -16.47
C PHE A 192 3.63 -0.28 -15.03
N PHE A 193 4.77 -0.45 -14.36
CA PHE A 193 4.75 -0.87 -12.95
C PHE A 193 4.05 0.13 -12.03
N SER A 194 4.17 1.44 -12.30
CA SER A 194 3.56 2.47 -11.46
C SER A 194 2.04 2.60 -11.69
N ALA A 195 1.53 2.08 -12.81
CA ALA A 195 0.12 2.12 -13.18
C ALA A 195 -0.68 0.89 -12.70
N THR A 196 -0.07 -0.01 -11.92
CA THR A 196 -0.82 -1.11 -11.30
C THR A 196 -1.61 -0.57 -10.12
N GLU A 197 -2.94 -0.62 -10.22
CA GLU A 197 -3.83 -0.11 -9.19
C GLU A 197 -4.77 -1.25 -8.83
N LEU A 198 -4.76 -1.71 -7.58
CA LEU A 198 -5.77 -2.66 -7.11
C LEU A 198 -6.17 -2.42 -5.65
N PRO A 199 -5.24 -2.35 -4.68
CA PRO A 199 -5.63 -2.20 -3.27
C PRO A 199 -6.45 -0.94 -3.01
N LEU A 200 -5.97 0.20 -3.51
CA LEU A 200 -6.63 1.48 -3.31
C LEU A 200 -7.96 1.58 -4.09
N VAL A 201 -8.02 1.02 -5.29
CA VAL A 201 -9.26 0.99 -6.09
C VAL A 201 -10.33 0.16 -5.39
N VAL A 202 -10.00 -1.04 -4.90
CA VAL A 202 -10.94 -1.90 -4.15
C VAL A 202 -11.42 -1.17 -2.90
N ALA A 203 -10.50 -0.61 -2.10
CA ALA A 203 -10.88 0.08 -0.86
C ALA A 203 -11.84 1.27 -1.12
N ILE A 204 -11.50 2.15 -2.07
CA ILE A 204 -12.32 3.35 -2.36
C ILE A 204 -13.67 2.96 -2.96
N THR A 205 -13.70 2.01 -3.90
CA THR A 205 -14.94 1.61 -4.55
C THR A 205 -15.88 0.89 -3.57
N THR A 206 -15.35 0.06 -2.66
CA THR A 206 -16.15 -0.57 -1.61
C THR A 206 -16.81 0.48 -0.70
N ILE A 207 -16.07 1.49 -0.24
CA ILE A 207 -16.62 2.57 0.59
C ILE A 207 -17.67 3.36 -0.20
N ALA A 208 -17.33 3.80 -1.41
CA ALA A 208 -18.21 4.63 -2.22
C ALA A 208 -19.52 3.93 -2.62
N VAL A 209 -19.50 2.62 -2.87
CA VAL A 209 -20.73 1.84 -3.10
C VAL A 209 -21.53 1.70 -1.81
N GLY A 210 -20.86 1.42 -0.67
CA GLY A 210 -21.51 1.32 0.63
C GLY A 210 -22.21 2.60 1.09
N GLU A 211 -21.66 3.76 0.74
CA GLU A 211 -22.22 5.09 1.02
C GLU A 211 -23.22 5.57 -0.06
N GLY A 212 -23.45 4.78 -1.11
CA GLY A 212 -24.35 5.15 -2.21
C GLY A 212 -23.80 6.23 -3.15
N HIS A 213 -22.52 6.57 -3.06
CA HIS A 213 -21.82 7.51 -3.94
C HIS A 213 -21.36 6.89 -5.27
N MET A 214 -21.40 5.56 -5.39
CA MET A 214 -21.00 4.84 -6.60
C MET A 214 -21.95 3.69 -6.91
N ARG A 215 -22.24 3.50 -8.20
CA ARG A 215 -23.02 2.34 -8.69
C ARG A 215 -22.15 1.07 -8.67
N SER A 216 -22.73 -0.07 -8.32
CA SER A 216 -22.02 -1.36 -8.32
C SER A 216 -21.43 -1.73 -9.68
N SER A 217 -22.09 -1.36 -10.79
CA SER A 217 -21.57 -1.60 -12.13
C SER A 217 -20.27 -0.84 -12.41
N THR A 218 -20.19 0.44 -12.05
CA THR A 218 -18.98 1.26 -12.21
C THR A 218 -17.86 0.76 -11.28
N ALA A 219 -18.20 0.36 -10.05
CA ALA A 219 -17.24 -0.25 -9.13
C ALA A 219 -16.66 -1.56 -9.70
N ALA A 220 -17.52 -2.43 -10.26
CA ALA A 220 -17.09 -3.65 -10.92
C ALA A 220 -16.16 -3.33 -12.12
N SER A 221 -16.48 -2.35 -12.96
CA SER A 221 -15.60 -1.97 -14.05
C SER A 221 -14.23 -1.44 -13.60
N LEU A 222 -14.18 -0.61 -12.55
CA LEU A 222 -12.95 -0.11 -11.96
C LEU A 222 -12.11 -1.24 -11.35
N VAL A 223 -12.73 -2.11 -10.54
CA VAL A 223 -12.05 -3.26 -9.91
C VAL A 223 -11.59 -4.26 -10.97
N GLY A 224 -12.38 -4.50 -12.01
CA GLY A 224 -12.00 -5.35 -13.14
C GLY A 224 -10.80 -4.81 -13.90
N ALA A 225 -10.80 -3.51 -14.23
CA ALA A 225 -9.65 -2.85 -14.83
C ALA A 225 -8.42 -2.90 -13.91
N ALA A 226 -8.61 -2.78 -12.60
CA ALA A 226 -7.56 -2.86 -11.61
C ALA A 226 -6.90 -4.24 -11.56
N ILE A 227 -7.71 -5.32 -11.55
CA ILE A 227 -7.23 -6.70 -11.65
C ILE A 227 -6.43 -6.88 -12.94
N LEU A 228 -6.96 -6.43 -14.09
CA LEU A 228 -6.25 -6.48 -15.37
C LEU A 228 -4.94 -5.69 -15.35
N SER A 229 -4.90 -4.51 -14.71
CA SER A 229 -3.67 -3.72 -14.59
C SER A 229 -2.58 -4.50 -13.85
N THR A 230 -2.93 -5.15 -12.73
CA THR A 230 -1.98 -5.93 -11.93
C THR A 230 -1.50 -7.20 -12.62
N ALA A 231 -2.29 -7.77 -13.53
CA ALA A 231 -1.90 -8.93 -14.33
C ALA A 231 -1.07 -8.53 -15.56
N ILE A 232 -1.51 -7.51 -16.30
CA ILE A 232 -0.97 -7.17 -17.63
C ILE A 232 0.25 -6.24 -17.52
N PHE A 233 0.18 -5.17 -16.74
CA PHE A 233 1.23 -4.15 -16.76
C PHE A 233 2.59 -4.66 -16.26
N PRO A 234 2.69 -5.47 -15.18
CA PRO A 234 3.96 -6.06 -14.80
C PRO A 234 4.56 -6.96 -15.88
N LEU A 235 3.74 -7.73 -16.60
CA LEU A 235 4.23 -8.58 -17.71
C LEU A 235 4.78 -7.74 -18.86
N VAL A 236 4.10 -6.65 -19.22
CA VAL A 236 4.59 -5.70 -20.23
C VAL A 236 5.90 -5.05 -19.77
N ALA A 237 5.97 -4.58 -18.52
CA ALA A 237 7.15 -3.96 -17.95
C ALA A 237 8.36 -4.93 -17.91
N LEU A 238 8.14 -6.19 -17.54
CA LEU A 238 9.17 -7.22 -17.54
C LEU A 238 9.70 -7.51 -18.94
N ARG A 239 8.82 -7.61 -19.95
CA ARG A 239 9.24 -7.79 -21.35
C ARG A 239 10.07 -6.63 -21.87
N LEU A 240 9.68 -5.40 -21.54
CA LEU A 240 10.45 -4.19 -21.89
C LEU A 240 11.86 -4.18 -21.28
N ARG A 241 12.03 -4.76 -20.08
CA ARG A 241 13.34 -4.87 -19.41
C ARG A 241 14.17 -6.07 -19.87
N ALA A 242 13.54 -7.19 -20.19
CA ALA A 242 14.25 -8.39 -20.66
C ALA A 242 14.97 -8.13 -21.98
N GLY A 243 14.38 -7.33 -22.87
CA GLY A 243 15.01 -6.91 -24.12
C GLY A 243 16.21 -5.96 -23.96
N ASP A 244 16.48 -5.46 -22.75
CA ASP A 244 17.59 -4.53 -22.44
C ASP A 244 18.82 -5.28 -21.93
N GLN A 245 18.61 -6.30 -21.09
CA GLN A 245 19.69 -7.18 -20.61
C GLN A 245 20.30 -8.02 -21.74
N ALA A 246 19.52 -8.36 -22.78
CA ALA A 246 20.01 -9.09 -23.94
C ALA A 246 20.87 -8.23 -24.90
N LEU A 247 20.71 -6.89 -24.88
CA LEU A 247 21.48 -5.95 -25.72
C LEU A 247 22.73 -5.40 -25.02
N GLY A 248 22.85 -5.62 -23.71
CA GLY A 248 23.93 -5.11 -22.85
C GLY A 248 24.96 -6.15 -22.39
N SER A 249 24.98 -7.36 -22.94
CA SER A 249 26.08 -8.33 -22.70
C SER A 249 27.23 -8.06 -23.68
N PRO A 250 28.37 -7.51 -23.23
CA PRO A 250 29.61 -7.69 -23.97
C PRO A 250 30.03 -9.17 -23.88
N ALA A 251 30.27 -9.78 -25.03
CA ALA A 251 31.15 -10.95 -25.14
C ALA A 251 32.60 -10.55 -24.80
#